data_AF-A0AAP0F1W4-F1
#
_entry.id   AF-A0AAP0F1W4-F1
#
_cell.length_a   1.000
_cell.length_b   1.000
_cell.length_c   1.000
_cell.angle_alpha   90.00
_cell.angle_beta   90.00
_cell.angle_gamma   90.00
#
_symmetry.space_group_name_H-M   'P 1'
#
loop_
_entity.id
_entity.type
_entity.pdbx_description
1 polymer ?
#
loop_
_entity_poly.entity_id
_entity_poly.type
_entity_poly.pdbx_seq_one_letter_code
_entity_poly.pdbx_strand_id
1 'polypeptide(L)'
;MSVNVVIGSLGKNQNEQGVQNVTVKTAAFTGTQNGVRIKTWAKPNQGFVRGVLFQDVTINNAQNPIIIDQEYYPDDNCPSQSSSVD
;
A
#
# COMPACT_ATOMS: atom_id res chain seq x y z
N MET A 1 13.31 -15.47 2.08
CA MET A 1 13.07 -14.18 1.42
C MET A 1 11.59 -14.13 1.09
N SER A 2 10.87 -13.10 1.54
CA SER A 2 9.42 -12.97 1.37
C SER A 2 9.17 -12.05 0.17
N VAL A 3 8.45 -12.50 -0.85
CA VAL A 3 8.09 -11.65 -2.00
C VAL A 3 6.69 -11.09 -1.78
N ASN A 4 6.52 -9.79 -1.99
CA ASN A 4 5.26 -9.08 -1.88
C ASN A 4 5.23 -7.87 -2.82
N VAL A 5 4.05 -7.28 -3.02
CA VAL A 5 3.89 -6.02 -3.76
C VAL A 5 3.42 -4.93 -2.81
N VAL A 6 4.05 -3.76 -2.89
CA VAL A 6 3.67 -2.59 -2.11
C VAL A 6 3.49 -1.37 -3.01
N ILE A 7 2.32 -0.73 -2.96
CA ILE A 7 2.07 0.58 -3.53
C ILE A 7 2.21 1.60 -2.40
N GLY A 8 3.28 2.38 -2.44
CA GLY A 8 3.60 3.40 -1.44
C GLY A 8 4.91 3.17 -0.69
N SER A 9 5.16 3.90 0.40
CA SER A 9 4.24 4.85 1.03
C SER A 9 4.06 6.14 0.22
N LEU A 10 2.82 6.61 0.09
CA LEU A 10 2.50 7.92 -0.51
C LEU A 10 2.06 8.93 0.55
N GLY A 11 2.24 10.21 0.26
CA GLY A 11 1.83 11.32 1.12
C GLY A 11 2.89 11.70 2.15
N LYS A 12 4.17 11.30 1.97
CA LYS A 12 5.24 11.67 2.91
C LYS A 12 5.64 13.13 2.77
N ASN A 13 5.84 13.59 1.54
CA ASN A 13 6.25 14.95 1.24
C ASN A 13 5.10 15.72 0.58
N GLN A 14 5.10 17.04 0.73
CA GLN A 14 4.10 17.88 0.05
C GLN A 14 4.27 17.77 -1.47
N ASN A 15 3.16 17.86 -2.20
CA ASN A 15 3.12 17.84 -3.66
C ASN A 15 3.74 16.57 -4.29
N GLU A 16 3.62 15.42 -3.61
CA GLU A 16 3.98 14.14 -4.20
C GLU A 16 3.04 13.79 -5.36
N GLN A 17 3.60 13.20 -6.42
CA GLN A 17 2.77 12.67 -7.50
C GLN A 17 1.96 11.47 -7.02
N GLY A 18 0.70 11.41 -7.44
CA GLY A 18 -0.16 10.26 -7.20
C GLY A 18 0.25 9.04 -8.05
N VAL A 19 -0.22 7.88 -7.62
CA VAL A 19 -0.09 6.62 -8.37
C VAL A 19 -1.42 6.33 -9.06
N GLN A 20 -1.36 5.97 -10.33
CA GLN A 20 -2.56 5.54 -11.05
C GLN A 20 -2.29 4.46 -12.09
N ASN A 21 -3.34 3.71 -12.43
CA ASN A 21 -3.34 2.72 -13.52
C ASN A 21 -2.28 1.62 -13.34
N VAL A 22 -2.14 1.13 -12.11
CA VAL A 22 -1.23 0.02 -11.77
C VAL A 22 -1.98 -1.29 -11.91
N THR A 23 -1.47 -2.19 -12.77
CA THR A 23 -1.98 -3.56 -12.85
C THR A 23 -0.91 -4.54 -12.40
N VAL A 24 -1.23 -5.35 -11.39
CA VAL A 24 -0.45 -6.51 -10.99
C VAL A 24 -1.17 -7.73 -11.49
N LYS A 25 -0.57 -8.43 -12.45
CA LYS A 25 -1.20 -9.56 -13.14
C LYS A 25 -0.37 -10.84 -13.04
N THR A 26 -1.04 -11.99 -12.89
CA THR A 26 -0.41 -13.32 -12.93
C THR A 26 0.73 -13.44 -11.91
N ALA A 27 0.46 -13.09 -10.66
CA ALA A 27 1.44 -13.12 -9.57
C ALA A 27 1.09 -14.20 -8.54
N ALA A 28 2.09 -14.83 -7.95
CA ALA A 28 1.91 -15.80 -6.87
C ALA A 28 2.81 -15.45 -5.67
N PHE A 29 2.20 -15.32 -4.49
CA PHE A 29 2.90 -15.06 -3.24
C PHE A 29 2.62 -16.21 -2.27
N THR A 30 3.65 -16.98 -1.91
CA THR A 30 3.52 -18.13 -1.01
C THR A 30 4.40 -17.98 0.22
N GLY A 31 3.85 -18.24 1.41
CA GLY A 31 4.63 -18.21 2.66
C GLY A 31 5.16 -16.81 3.02
N THR A 32 4.39 -15.77 2.68
CA THR A 32 4.79 -14.37 2.86
C THR A 32 4.15 -13.75 4.10
N GLN A 33 4.78 -12.73 4.69
CA GLN A 33 4.09 -11.95 5.72
C GLN A 33 2.91 -11.18 5.14
N ASN A 34 3.11 -10.50 4.00
CA ASN A 34 2.07 -9.74 3.33
C ASN A 34 2.02 -10.12 1.85
N GLY A 35 0.84 -10.24 1.25
CA GLY A 35 0.72 -10.48 -0.20
C GLY A 35 0.85 -9.18 -0.98
N VAL A 36 -0.18 -8.34 -0.90
CA VAL A 36 -0.18 -7.00 -1.49
C VAL A 36 -0.51 -5.95 -0.43
N ARG A 37 0.13 -4.77 -0.51
CA ARG A 37 -0.11 -3.67 0.42
C ARG A 37 -0.21 -2.33 -0.29
N ILE A 38 -1.20 -1.52 0.06
CA ILE A 38 -1.24 -0.09 -0.24
C ILE A 38 -1.00 0.64 1.08
N LYS A 39 -0.09 1.61 1.11
CA LYS A 39 0.18 2.40 2.32
C LYS A 39 0.27 3.89 2.05
N THR A 40 -0.44 4.70 2.82
CA THR A 40 -0.38 6.18 2.77
C THR A 40 -0.09 6.73 4.15
N TRP A 41 0.66 7.83 4.21
CA TRP A 41 1.09 8.41 5.48
C TRP A 41 -0.10 8.92 6.28
N ALA A 42 -0.06 8.70 7.60
CA ALA A 42 -1.02 9.21 8.59
C ALA A 42 -0.94 10.74 8.76
N LYS A 43 -1.15 11.49 7.68
CA LYS A 43 -1.23 12.94 7.72
C LYS A 43 -1.99 13.49 6.51
N PRO A 44 -2.59 14.69 6.63
CA PRO A 44 -3.20 15.38 5.51
C PRO A 44 -2.12 15.73 4.50
N ASN A 45 -2.29 15.23 3.28
CA ASN A 45 -1.46 15.55 2.14
C ASN A 45 -2.23 15.35 0.84
N GLN A 46 -1.88 16.13 -0.18
CA GLN A 46 -2.43 15.96 -1.51
C GLN A 46 -1.76 14.76 -2.18
N GLY A 47 -2.56 13.91 -2.81
CA GLY A 47 -2.10 12.72 -3.52
C GLY A 47 -3.27 11.81 -3.84
N PHE A 48 -3.01 10.80 -4.67
CA PHE A 48 -4.03 9.80 -4.99
C PHE A 48 -3.41 8.42 -5.30
N VAL A 49 -4.19 7.36 -5.12
CA VAL A 49 -3.94 5.99 -5.57
C VAL A 49 -5.19 5.48 -6.30
N ARG A 50 -5.21 5.58 -7.63
CA ARG A 50 -6.43 5.31 -8.43
C ARG A 50 -6.22 4.26 -9.51
N GLY A 51 -7.24 3.48 -9.84
CA GLY A 51 -7.16 2.50 -10.93
C GLY A 51 -6.12 1.40 -10.68
N VAL A 52 -6.04 0.90 -9.45
CA VAL A 52 -5.21 -0.26 -9.11
C VAL A 52 -6.00 -1.54 -9.36
N LEU A 53 -5.42 -2.45 -10.15
CA LEU A 53 -5.98 -3.75 -10.47
C LEU A 53 -5.02 -4.88 -10.05
N PHE A 54 -5.48 -5.76 -9.17
CA PHE A 54 -4.83 -7.04 -8.91
C PHE A 54 -5.62 -8.13 -9.63
N GLN A 55 -5.05 -8.70 -10.68
CA GLN A 55 -5.71 -9.68 -11.55
C GLN A 55 -4.94 -11.01 -11.56
N ASP A 56 -5.63 -12.14 -11.42
CA ASP A 56 -5.00 -13.47 -11.44
C ASP A 56 -3.85 -13.59 -10.41
N VAL A 57 -4.03 -12.99 -9.24
CA VAL A 57 -3.07 -13.00 -8.13
C VAL A 57 -3.42 -14.12 -7.16
N THR A 58 -2.50 -15.07 -6.96
CA THR A 58 -2.62 -16.14 -5.97
C THR A 58 -1.82 -15.80 -4.73
N ILE A 59 -2.46 -15.78 -3.57
CA ILE A 59 -1.80 -15.52 -2.28
C ILE A 59 -2.03 -16.72 -1.38
N ASN A 60 -0.98 -17.50 -1.13
CA ASN A 60 -1.05 -18.74 -0.36
C ASN A 60 -0.21 -18.63 0.92
N ASN A 61 -0.77 -19.05 2.05
CA ASN A 61 -0.08 -19.06 3.34
C ASN A 61 0.56 -17.70 3.68
N ALA A 62 -0.22 -16.62 3.52
CA ALA A 62 0.20 -15.28 3.91
C ALA A 62 -0.42 -14.86 5.25
N GLN A 63 0.34 -14.19 6.11
CA GLN A 63 -0.22 -13.66 7.38
C GLN A 63 -1.26 -12.57 7.11
N ASN A 64 -0.93 -11.63 6.22
CA ASN A 64 -1.83 -10.58 5.77
C ASN A 64 -1.89 -10.56 4.23
N PRO A 65 -2.80 -11.30 3.61
CA PRO A 65 -2.85 -11.41 2.15
C PRO A 65 -2.97 -10.05 1.44
N ILE A 66 -3.82 -9.17 1.96
CA ILE A 66 -4.08 -7.84 1.41
C ILE A 66 -4.13 -6.84 2.58
N ILE A 67 -3.41 -5.73 2.48
CA ILE A 67 -3.46 -4.61 3.43
C ILE A 67 -3.69 -3.30 2.67
N ILE A 68 -4.64 -2.49 3.12
CA ILE A 68 -4.74 -1.08 2.76
C ILE A 68 -4.61 -0.29 4.06
N ASP A 69 -3.53 0.46 4.17
CA ASP A 69 -3.11 1.16 5.39
C ASP A 69 -3.05 2.66 5.11
N GLN A 70 -4.10 3.38 5.48
CA GLN A 70 -4.19 4.84 5.36
C GLN A 70 -3.67 5.58 6.60
N GLU A 71 -3.05 4.87 7.54
CA GLU A 71 -2.50 5.42 8.77
C GLU A 71 -1.04 5.00 8.94
N TYR A 72 -0.33 4.81 7.83
CA TYR A 72 1.04 4.33 7.86
C TYR A 72 1.95 5.38 8.50
N TYR A 73 2.62 4.97 9.56
CA TYR A 73 3.72 5.72 10.16
C TYR A 73 4.75 4.72 10.70
N PRO A 74 6.05 4.86 10.33
CA PRO A 74 7.06 3.87 10.69
C PRO A 74 7.53 3.97 12.15
N ASP A 75 7.31 5.10 12.83
CA ASP A 75 7.75 5.34 14.20
C ASP A 75 6.58 5.24 15.19
N ASP A 76 6.86 5.04 16.47
CA ASP A 76 5.82 4.93 17.51
C ASP A 76 5.09 6.26 17.78
N ASN A 77 5.64 7.38 17.32
CA ASN A 77 5.08 8.72 17.47
C ASN A 77 4.21 9.10 16.26
N CYS A 78 3.23 8.26 15.94
CA CYS A 78 2.29 8.53 14.87
C CYS A 78 1.46 9.78 15.19
N PRO A 79 1.43 10.80 14.30
CA PRO A 79 0.55 11.94 14.49
C PRO A 79 -0.90 11.47 14.48
N SER A 80 -1.74 12.06 15.34
CA SER A 80 -3.18 11.71 15.47
C SER A 80 -4.02 12.19 14.28
N GLN A 81 -3.44 12.26 13.08
CA GLN A 81 -4.06 12.80 11.88
C GLN A 81 -4.28 11.67 10.86
N SER A 82 -5.41 11.71 10.17
CA SER A 82 -5.70 10.74 9.11
C SER A 82 -5.04 11.14 7.79
N SER A 83 -4.74 10.15 6.94
CA SER A 83 -4.34 10.42 5.56
C SER A 83 -5.47 11.10 4.79
N SER A 84 -5.12 12.02 3.89
CA SER A 84 -6.04 12.60 2.90
C SER A 84 -5.64 12.25 1.46
N VAL A 85 -4.80 11.22 1.28
CA VAL A 85 -4.49 10.66 -0.03
C VAL A 85 -5.72 9.89 -0.52
N ASP A 86 -6.21 10.27 -1.70
CA ASP A 86 -7.47 9.76 -2.29
C ASP A 86 -7.33 8.42 -3.03
#